data_AF-A0AB35XXG7-F1
#
_entry.id   AF-A0AB35XXG7-F1
#
_cell.length_a   1.000
_cell.length_b   1.000
_cell.length_c   1.000
_cell.angle_alpha   90.00
_cell.angle_beta   90.00
_cell.angle_gamma   90.00
#
_symmetry.space_group_name_H-M   'P 1'
#
loop_
_entity.id
_entity.type
_entity.pdbx_description
1 polymer ?
#
loop_
_entity_poly.entity_id
_entity_poly.type
_entity_poly.pdbx_seq_one_letter_code
_entity_poly.pdbx_strand_id
1 'polypeptide(L)'
;MNADYVEKIIRNIDEEFYTYKCILVDGTWGIGKSYMVRKALEDKKDRTCFVSLFGMDNVQQIYHEILFQLLLRSADGGKMIRWLKDATKVFGNFSYGAKNINTVLESRFSELDALVALSQKFETKHVVVIDDLERYKESLKLREIFGVIENLKQCHDIYVIAVANLNELENKKEFDKYNEKVIDRIFQITEYSSQIKWSNLNVEPSFAVRFFQKHKTANLRTIQKAQRFFTDVSGYCDGIKDERFRDEIRQICFAVVIEDTDKLYYIDPQNRDNSSKENRIQNIMEEQENKIESRISNYTQHLKSSRDFITVIYGYYKNQIALTREEIIVQYKLYQSSGEKANYYKSDKELEYYLDSWKSGLENISNSPVLTKAAGEYDYWFVFLDRNDTELIYVYKEKIIELLIKEVQEQEYEPMRYYRLNEFHTQTDNIKAALDEGYDVAIHTVVKKYVRYLVNTMDDVTAEKYSRALVEWYRNSDKLKKIIASELQVLYKRSSFPADNMNDHKYAASYNVLEMLYKNNKVYFEQYYANLKKDFDKMSAKRTDNMLNEIKQNDSGD
;
A
#
# COMPACT_ATOMS: atom_id res chain seq x y z
N MET A 1 31.07 2.90 15.67
CA MET A 1 31.72 1.57 15.78
C MET A 1 30.69 0.47 15.55
N ASN A 2 31.12 -0.73 15.15
CA ASN A 2 30.22 -1.88 14.95
C ASN A 2 29.69 -2.40 16.30
N ALA A 3 28.40 -2.71 16.36
CA ALA A 3 27.73 -3.18 17.58
C ALA A 3 28.33 -4.49 18.15
N ASP A 4 28.94 -5.35 17.32
CA ASP A 4 29.55 -6.63 17.76
C ASP A 4 30.71 -6.41 18.75
N TYR A 5 31.44 -5.30 18.60
CA TYR A 5 32.50 -4.94 19.54
C TYR A 5 31.94 -4.60 20.92
N VAL A 6 30.84 -3.85 20.96
CA VAL A 6 30.16 -3.46 22.20
C VAL A 6 29.50 -4.69 22.85
N GLU A 7 28.91 -5.58 22.06
CA GLU A 7 28.38 -6.87 22.53
C GLU A 7 29.46 -7.66 23.28
N LYS A 8 30.67 -7.77 22.71
CA LYS A 8 31.80 -8.45 23.36
C LYS A 8 32.17 -7.81 24.71
N ILE A 9 32.19 -6.48 24.79
CA ILE A 9 32.48 -5.78 26.05
C ILE A 9 31.42 -6.09 27.10
N ILE A 10 30.13 -6.03 26.74
CA ILE A 10 29.04 -6.32 27.67
C ILE A 10 29.07 -7.79 28.14
N ARG A 11 29.39 -8.73 27.23
CA ARG A 11 29.48 -10.16 27.59
C ARG A 11 30.59 -10.45 28.61
N ASN A 12 31.66 -9.66 28.59
CA ASN A 12 32.80 -9.79 29.50
C ASN A 12 32.55 -9.23 30.91
N ILE A 13 31.31 -8.83 31.26
CA ILE A 13 31.05 -8.16 32.54
C ILE A 13 31.49 -8.96 33.76
N ASP A 14 31.47 -10.29 33.69
CA ASP A 14 31.88 -11.19 34.78
C ASP A 14 33.38 -11.42 34.86
N GLU A 15 34.11 -11.07 33.81
CA GLU A 15 35.54 -11.28 33.76
C GLU A 15 36.26 -10.43 34.83
N GLU A 16 37.33 -10.97 35.40
CA GLU A 16 38.11 -10.29 36.45
C GLU A 16 38.72 -8.96 35.95
N PHE A 17 39.06 -8.89 34.66
CA PHE A 17 39.63 -7.69 34.04
C PHE A 17 38.58 -6.61 33.71
N TYR A 18 37.28 -6.85 33.93
CA TYR A 18 36.24 -5.88 33.60
C TYR A 18 36.16 -4.77 34.65
N THR A 19 36.50 -3.54 34.26
CA THR A 19 36.68 -2.41 35.21
C THR A 19 35.56 -1.36 35.18
N TYR A 20 34.65 -1.38 34.21
CA TYR A 20 33.63 -0.34 34.08
C TYR A 20 32.46 -0.61 35.01
N LYS A 21 32.01 0.38 35.79
CA LYS A 21 30.78 0.31 36.59
C LYS A 21 29.57 0.89 35.85
N CYS A 22 29.78 1.87 34.99
CA CYS A 22 28.75 2.42 34.12
C CYS A 22 29.28 2.66 32.71
N ILE A 23 28.63 2.06 31.71
CA ILE A 23 28.88 2.35 30.30
C ILE A 23 27.63 2.97 29.66
N LEU A 24 27.83 3.79 28.63
CA LEU A 24 26.75 4.33 27.80
C LEU A 24 26.87 3.78 26.39
N VAL A 25 25.78 3.24 25.86
CA VAL A 25 25.64 2.84 24.46
C VAL A 25 24.85 3.93 23.73
N ASP A 26 25.56 4.70 22.89
CA ASP A 26 25.00 5.77 22.06
C ASP A 26 24.79 5.32 20.61
N GLY A 27 23.88 5.98 19.89
CA GLY A 27 23.62 5.75 18.48
C GLY A 27 22.23 6.25 18.06
N THR A 28 21.99 6.31 16.75
CA THR A 28 20.71 6.78 16.20
C THR A 28 19.54 5.86 16.58
N TRP A 29 18.30 6.36 16.44
CA TRP A 29 17.13 5.51 16.61
C TRP A 29 17.08 4.41 15.56
N GLY A 30 16.75 3.19 16.01
CA GLY A 30 16.62 2.05 15.11
C GLY A 30 17.93 1.29 14.82
N ILE A 31 19.10 1.82 15.19
CA ILE A 31 20.41 1.15 14.97
C ILE A 31 20.63 -0.15 15.79
N GLY A 32 19.66 -0.53 16.62
CA GLY A 32 19.69 -1.80 17.35
C GLY A 32 20.42 -1.80 18.70
N LYS A 33 20.61 -0.63 19.33
CA LYS A 33 21.25 -0.52 20.67
C LYS A 33 20.63 -1.45 21.70
N SER A 34 19.33 -1.29 21.98
CA SER A 34 18.61 -2.10 22.97
C SER A 34 18.54 -3.58 22.57
N TYR A 35 18.49 -3.89 21.27
CA TYR A 35 18.55 -5.27 20.78
C TYR A 35 19.91 -5.91 21.10
N MET A 36 21.01 -5.22 20.80
CA MET A 36 22.37 -5.68 21.07
C MET A 36 22.58 -5.89 22.58
N VAL A 37 22.20 -4.93 23.42
CA VAL A 37 22.34 -5.06 24.88
C VAL A 37 21.54 -6.26 25.40
N ARG A 38 20.31 -6.46 24.92
CA ARG A 38 19.48 -7.63 25.29
C ARG A 38 20.10 -8.94 24.83
N LYS A 39 20.66 -9.00 23.62
CA LYS A 39 21.35 -10.17 23.08
C LYS A 39 22.61 -10.49 23.89
N ALA A 40 23.40 -9.47 24.25
CA ALA A 40 24.63 -9.62 25.03
C ALA A 40 24.40 -10.14 26.46
N LEU A 41 23.21 -9.89 27.01
CA LEU A 41 22.80 -10.27 28.37
C LEU A 41 21.77 -11.42 28.38
N GLU A 42 21.55 -12.09 27.24
CA GLU A 42 20.55 -13.16 27.09
C GLU A 42 20.85 -14.33 28.05
N ASP A 43 22.12 -14.67 28.23
CA ASP A 43 22.63 -15.69 29.16
C ASP A 43 22.65 -15.25 30.64
N LYS A 44 22.36 -13.98 30.92
CA LYS A 44 22.40 -13.34 32.26
C LYS A 44 21.05 -12.73 32.64
N LYS A 45 19.96 -13.23 32.04
CA LYS A 45 18.61 -12.65 32.15
C LYS A 45 18.06 -12.69 33.57
N ASP A 46 18.47 -13.65 34.37
CA ASP A 46 18.13 -13.85 35.78
C ASP A 46 18.67 -12.73 36.70
N ARG A 47 19.79 -12.09 36.33
CA ARG A 47 20.43 -11.03 37.13
C ARG A 47 20.56 -9.69 36.41
N THR A 48 19.77 -9.51 35.35
CA THR A 48 19.70 -8.27 34.56
C THR A 48 18.32 -7.62 34.69
N CYS A 49 18.23 -6.35 35.02
CA CYS A 49 16.99 -5.57 34.93
C CYS A 49 17.02 -4.57 33.77
N PHE A 50 15.87 -4.35 33.14
CA PHE A 50 15.72 -3.40 32.04
C PHE A 50 14.67 -2.36 32.41
N VAL A 51 15.09 -1.10 32.49
CA VAL A 51 14.26 0.02 32.90
C VAL A 51 14.29 1.07 31.80
N SER A 52 13.15 1.35 31.18
CA SER A 52 13.02 2.46 30.23
C SER A 52 12.60 3.72 30.99
N LEU A 53 13.28 4.84 30.76
CA LEU A 53 12.93 6.13 31.35
C LEU A 53 11.69 6.76 30.70
N PHE A 54 11.25 6.22 29.56
CA PHE A 54 10.09 6.73 28.85
C PHE A 54 8.82 6.57 29.69
N GLY A 55 8.21 7.71 30.05
CA GLY A 55 6.97 7.74 30.82
C GLY A 55 7.14 7.84 32.33
N MET A 56 8.38 7.77 32.85
CA MET A 56 8.65 7.89 34.29
C MET A 56 8.56 9.34 34.76
N ASP A 57 7.84 9.56 35.87
CA ASP A 57 7.55 10.90 36.42
C ASP A 57 8.59 11.38 37.42
N ASN A 58 9.25 10.46 38.12
CA ASN A 58 10.19 10.77 39.21
C ASN A 58 11.21 9.64 39.42
N VAL A 59 12.24 9.97 40.22
CA VAL A 59 13.35 9.07 40.54
C VAL A 59 12.91 7.80 41.30
N GLN A 60 11.89 7.90 42.15
CA GLN A 60 11.41 6.77 42.95
C GLN A 60 10.86 5.66 42.06
N GLN A 61 10.15 5.99 40.97
CA GLN A 61 9.69 4.99 39.99
C GLN A 61 10.85 4.21 39.36
N ILE A 62 12.02 4.84 39.17
CA ILE A 62 13.22 4.16 38.66
C ILE A 62 13.71 3.12 39.69
N TYR A 63 13.89 3.53 40.96
CA TYR A 63 14.32 2.61 42.02
C TYR A 63 13.32 1.48 42.26
N HIS A 64 12.03 1.80 42.27
CA HIS A 64 10.95 0.84 42.40
C HIS A 64 11.04 -0.25 41.33
N GLU A 65 11.16 0.14 40.05
CA GLU A 65 11.21 -0.80 38.93
C GLU A 65 12.47 -1.68 38.99
N ILE A 66 13.63 -1.09 39.31
CA ILE A 66 14.89 -1.83 39.49
C ILE A 66 14.74 -2.86 40.59
N LEU A 67 14.31 -2.42 41.79
CA LEU A 67 14.15 -3.27 42.96
C LEU A 67 13.17 -4.40 42.68
N PHE A 68 12.02 -4.09 42.09
CA PHE A 68 10.98 -5.06 41.78
C PHE A 68 11.46 -6.12 40.76
N GLN A 69 12.15 -5.71 39.69
CA GLN A 69 12.69 -6.67 38.73
C GLN A 69 13.79 -7.55 39.33
N LEU A 70 14.67 -7.01 40.18
CA LEU A 70 15.70 -7.81 40.87
C LEU A 70 15.06 -8.79 41.88
N LEU A 71 13.99 -8.37 42.56
CA LEU A 71 13.23 -9.23 43.48
C LEU A 71 12.52 -10.40 42.78
N LEU A 72 11.90 -10.15 41.62
CA LEU A 72 11.15 -11.16 40.89
C LEU A 72 12.04 -12.19 40.18
N ARG A 73 13.25 -11.81 39.81
CA ARG A 73 14.15 -12.69 39.05
C ARG A 73 15.08 -13.54 39.94
N SER A 74 15.14 -13.26 41.24
CA SER A 74 15.83 -14.14 42.18
C SER A 74 15.02 -15.42 42.44
N ALA A 75 15.70 -16.58 42.44
CA ALA A 75 15.07 -17.90 42.57
C ALA A 75 14.28 -18.09 43.89
N ASP A 76 14.48 -17.20 44.87
CA ASP A 76 13.89 -17.21 46.21
C ASP A 76 12.96 -15.99 46.45
N GLY A 77 12.35 -15.42 45.40
CA GLY A 77 11.54 -14.19 45.46
C GLY A 77 10.49 -14.17 46.60
N GLY A 78 9.90 -15.31 46.94
CA GLY A 78 8.97 -15.44 48.08
C GLY A 78 9.62 -15.26 49.47
N LYS A 79 10.87 -15.72 49.67
CA LYS A 79 11.63 -15.48 50.92
C LYS A 79 12.16 -14.06 50.97
N MET A 80 12.51 -13.49 49.81
CA MET A 80 13.07 -12.14 49.70
C MET A 80 12.00 -11.05 49.93
N ILE A 81 10.75 -11.26 49.48
CA ILE A 81 9.61 -10.38 49.82
C ILE A 81 9.36 -10.37 51.34
N ARG A 82 9.52 -11.52 52.01
CA ARG A 82 9.39 -11.62 53.47
C ARG A 82 10.51 -10.86 54.18
N TRP A 83 11.75 -11.01 53.72
CA TRP A 83 12.89 -10.22 54.20
C TRP A 83 12.72 -8.72 53.95
N LEU A 84 12.21 -8.29 52.79
CA LEU A 84 11.96 -6.87 52.50
C LEU A 84 10.96 -6.27 53.49
N LYS A 85 9.90 -7.01 53.82
CA LYS A 85 8.92 -6.63 54.85
C LYS A 85 9.50 -6.56 56.27
N ASP A 86 10.55 -7.33 56.54
CA ASP A 86 11.24 -7.32 57.84
C ASP A 86 12.31 -6.21 57.88
N ALA A 87 13.02 -5.95 56.78
CA ALA A 87 13.93 -4.82 56.63
C ALA A 87 13.18 -3.48 56.71
N THR A 88 12.03 -3.34 56.05
CA THR A 88 11.20 -2.12 56.18
C THR A 88 10.63 -1.93 57.59
N LYS A 89 10.53 -2.98 58.43
CA LYS A 89 10.22 -2.84 59.86
C LYS A 89 11.43 -2.42 60.70
N VAL A 90 12.64 -2.86 60.34
CA VAL A 90 13.90 -2.50 61.03
C VAL A 90 14.34 -1.08 60.68
N PHE A 91 14.10 -0.65 59.44
CA PHE A 91 14.35 0.72 58.96
C PHE A 91 13.13 1.65 59.14
N GLY A 92 11.96 1.11 59.45
CA GLY A 92 10.69 1.84 59.54
C GLY A 92 10.23 2.10 60.96
N ASN A 93 10.88 3.04 61.65
CA ASN A 93 10.21 3.87 62.65
C ASN A 93 10.13 5.30 62.09
N PHE A 94 9.23 5.54 61.14
CA PHE A 94 8.66 6.86 60.94
C PHE A 94 7.14 6.71 60.82
N SER A 95 6.49 7.06 61.91
CA SER A 95 5.07 6.92 62.15
C SER A 95 4.22 7.75 61.19
N TYR A 96 3.09 7.17 60.81
CA TYR A 96 1.86 7.90 60.50
C TYR A 96 1.66 9.07 61.48
N GLY A 97 1.76 10.31 60.99
CA GLY A 97 1.35 11.52 61.71
C GLY A 97 2.48 12.50 62.05
N ALA A 98 2.72 13.47 61.17
CA ALA A 98 3.27 14.77 61.56
C ALA A 98 2.79 15.86 60.58
N LYS A 99 1.92 16.73 61.06
CA LYS A 99 1.53 17.98 60.41
C LYS A 99 2.72 18.96 60.48
N ASN A 100 3.05 19.57 59.34
CA ASN A 100 3.92 20.74 59.14
C ASN A 100 5.35 20.65 59.69
N ILE A 101 6.35 20.60 58.78
CA ILE A 101 7.53 21.47 58.70
C ILE A 101 8.14 21.26 57.30
N ASN A 102 8.58 22.34 56.64
CA ASN A 102 9.26 22.33 55.36
C ASN A 102 10.66 21.69 55.47
N THR A 103 10.81 20.44 55.03
CA THR A 103 12.11 19.81 54.73
C THR A 103 11.95 18.82 53.55
N VAL A 104 12.39 19.25 52.37
CA VAL A 104 12.26 18.53 51.08
C VAL A 104 13.23 17.32 50.96
N LEU A 105 13.53 16.63 52.06
CA LEU A 105 14.55 15.58 52.09
C LEU A 105 14.16 14.26 52.78
N GLU A 106 12.95 14.10 53.31
CA GLU A 106 12.60 12.93 54.14
C GLU A 106 11.79 11.80 53.45
N SER A 107 11.62 11.81 52.13
CA SER A 107 10.92 10.73 51.40
C SER A 107 11.79 9.90 50.44
N ARG A 108 13.13 10.08 50.45
CA ARG A 108 14.04 9.43 49.48
C ARG A 108 14.67 8.08 49.95
N PHE A 109 14.38 7.59 51.15
CA PHE A 109 15.17 6.56 51.84
C PHE A 109 14.38 5.28 52.18
N SER A 110 13.81 4.60 51.18
CA SER A 110 13.35 3.20 51.37
C SER A 110 13.64 2.31 50.17
N GLU A 111 13.28 2.80 48.97
CA GLU A 111 13.61 2.24 47.64
C GLU A 111 15.10 1.87 47.52
N LEU A 112 15.90 2.91 47.66
CA LEU A 112 17.35 2.85 47.54
C LEU A 112 17.99 2.05 48.67
N ASP A 113 17.55 2.22 49.92
CA ASP A 113 18.14 1.49 51.05
C ASP A 113 17.85 -0.02 50.96
N ALA A 114 16.64 -0.38 50.51
CA ALA A 114 16.29 -1.76 50.24
C ALA A 114 17.14 -2.35 49.11
N LEU A 115 17.39 -1.57 48.05
CA LEU A 115 18.27 -1.96 46.95
C LEU A 115 19.73 -2.12 47.41
N VAL A 116 20.25 -1.19 48.22
CA VAL A 116 21.61 -1.25 48.78
C VAL A 116 21.76 -2.50 49.64
N ALA A 117 20.82 -2.74 50.57
CA ALA A 117 20.84 -3.92 51.43
C ALA A 117 20.68 -5.23 50.66
N LEU A 118 19.91 -5.22 49.56
CA LEU A 118 19.81 -6.36 48.66
C LEU A 118 21.14 -6.61 47.92
N SER A 119 21.79 -5.55 47.43
CA SER A 119 23.03 -5.65 46.65
C SER A 119 24.20 -6.28 47.42
N GLN A 120 24.24 -6.08 48.74
CA GLN A 120 25.24 -6.70 49.62
C GLN A 120 25.13 -8.23 49.71
N LYS A 121 24.00 -8.81 49.28
CA LYS A 121 23.77 -10.25 49.28
C LYS A 121 24.01 -10.88 47.91
N PHE A 122 24.36 -10.09 46.90
CA PHE A 122 24.64 -10.62 45.58
C PHE A 122 25.95 -11.40 45.60
N GLU A 123 25.89 -12.65 45.17
CA GLU A 123 27.06 -13.52 45.00
C GLU A 123 27.67 -13.38 43.59
N THR A 124 26.97 -12.66 42.70
CA THR A 124 27.39 -12.42 41.31
C THR A 124 27.04 -11.00 40.88
N LYS A 125 27.69 -10.53 39.81
CA LYS A 125 27.45 -9.20 39.24
C LYS A 125 26.02 -9.08 38.68
N HIS A 126 25.30 -8.03 39.04
CA HIS A 126 23.97 -7.71 38.52
C HIS A 126 24.04 -6.52 37.57
N VAL A 127 23.21 -6.54 36.53
CA VAL A 127 23.22 -5.51 35.47
C VAL A 127 21.92 -4.73 35.46
N VAL A 128 22.01 -3.42 35.59
CA VAL A 128 20.90 -2.48 35.45
C VAL A 128 21.02 -1.79 34.11
N VAL A 129 20.10 -2.08 33.20
CA VAL A 129 20.01 -1.39 31.91
C VAL A 129 19.01 -0.25 32.04
N ILE A 130 19.48 0.99 31.86
CA ILE A 130 18.66 2.19 31.81
C ILE A 130 18.54 2.64 30.35
N ASP A 131 17.37 2.45 29.75
CA ASP A 131 17.08 2.71 28.33
C ASP A 131 16.33 4.02 28.12
N ASP A 132 16.33 4.52 26.88
CA ASP A 132 15.68 5.76 26.45
C ASP A 132 16.09 7.01 27.27
N LEU A 133 17.40 7.17 27.54
CA LEU A 133 17.92 8.33 28.30
C LEU A 133 17.56 9.69 27.68
N GLU A 134 17.34 9.75 26.37
CA GLU A 134 16.89 10.97 25.68
C GLU A 134 15.40 11.28 25.84
N ARG A 135 14.61 10.41 26.48
CA ARG A 135 13.14 10.53 26.54
C ARG A 135 12.57 10.64 27.97
N TYR A 136 13.35 11.21 28.89
CA TYR A 136 12.86 11.51 30.24
C TYR A 136 11.78 12.62 30.20
N LYS A 137 10.83 12.59 31.13
CA LYS A 137 9.82 13.65 31.27
C LYS A 137 10.42 14.93 31.84
N GLU A 138 9.89 16.10 31.47
CA GLU A 138 10.31 17.40 32.03
C GLU A 138 10.27 17.47 33.56
N SER A 139 9.37 16.69 34.20
CA SER A 139 9.28 16.58 35.67
C SER A 139 10.51 15.95 36.31
N LEU A 140 11.28 15.18 35.54
CA LEU A 140 12.47 14.46 35.96
C LEU A 140 13.71 15.10 35.32
N LYS A 141 14.60 15.69 36.12
CA LYS A 141 15.79 16.35 35.56
C LYS A 141 16.88 15.33 35.24
N LEU A 142 17.67 15.58 34.20
CA LEU A 142 18.80 14.71 33.82
C LEU A 142 19.80 14.53 34.97
N ARG A 143 20.10 15.60 35.73
CA ARG A 143 20.90 15.51 36.96
C ARG A 143 20.36 14.51 37.98
N GLU A 144 19.04 14.38 38.12
CA GLU A 144 18.44 13.44 39.06
C GLU A 144 18.60 12.00 38.59
N ILE A 145 18.46 11.74 37.29
CA ILE A 145 18.75 10.43 36.67
C ILE A 145 20.23 10.06 36.86
N PHE A 146 21.14 11.01 36.67
CA PHE A 146 22.56 10.78 36.97
C PHE A 146 22.82 10.53 38.45
N GLY A 147 22.06 11.17 39.35
CA GLY A 147 22.08 10.82 40.77
C GLY A 147 21.68 9.37 41.03
N VAL A 148 20.71 8.84 40.27
CA VAL A 148 20.34 7.41 40.34
C VAL A 148 21.49 6.53 39.89
N ILE A 149 22.07 6.81 38.73
CA ILE A 149 23.20 6.02 38.19
C ILE A 149 24.37 6.00 39.17
N GLU A 150 24.71 7.15 39.75
CA GLU A 150 25.81 7.25 40.72
C GLU A 150 25.54 6.42 41.98
N ASN A 151 24.32 6.45 42.51
CA ASN A 151 23.93 5.63 43.66
C ASN A 151 23.96 4.13 43.32
N LEU A 152 23.56 3.74 42.11
CA LEU A 152 23.64 2.35 41.64
C LEU A 152 25.10 1.89 41.50
N LYS A 153 26.00 2.74 40.98
CA LYS A 153 27.44 2.42 40.88
C LYS A 153 28.09 2.15 42.24
N GLN A 154 27.59 2.78 43.30
CA GLN A 154 28.06 2.58 44.68
C GLN A 154 27.56 1.28 45.30
N CYS A 155 26.51 0.65 44.75
CA CYS A 155 26.01 -0.62 45.24
C CYS A 155 26.97 -1.77 44.93
N HIS A 156 27.04 -2.74 45.84
CA HIS A 156 27.91 -3.90 45.67
C HIS A 156 27.45 -4.73 44.47
N ASP A 157 28.40 -5.09 43.60
CA ASP A 157 28.14 -5.91 42.40
C ASP A 157 27.05 -5.43 41.45
N ILE A 158 26.64 -4.15 41.51
CA ILE A 158 25.77 -3.56 40.50
C ILE A 158 26.60 -2.86 39.41
N TYR A 159 26.19 -3.08 38.16
CA TYR A 159 26.77 -2.51 36.97
C TYR A 159 25.67 -1.88 36.12
N VAL A 160 25.92 -0.71 35.56
CA VAL A 160 24.92 0.06 34.81
C VAL A 160 25.28 0.11 33.33
N ILE A 161 24.29 -0.14 32.48
CA ILE A 161 24.38 0.09 31.04
C ILE A 161 23.29 1.11 30.70
N ALA A 162 23.70 2.34 30.42
CA ALA A 162 22.80 3.35 29.92
C ALA A 162 22.71 3.24 28.39
N VAL A 163 21.51 3.41 27.82
CA VAL A 163 21.27 3.41 26.38
C VAL A 163 20.63 4.74 26.00
N ALA A 164 21.20 5.40 24.98
CA ALA A 164 20.77 6.73 24.60
C ALA A 164 20.86 6.97 23.08
N ASN A 165 20.13 7.96 22.61
CA ASN A 165 20.46 8.71 21.40
C ASN A 165 20.88 10.13 21.80
N LEU A 166 22.18 10.36 21.95
CA LEU A 166 22.70 11.66 22.42
C LEU A 166 22.41 12.80 21.45
N ASN A 167 22.11 12.51 20.17
CA ASN A 167 21.74 13.54 19.22
C ASN A 167 20.37 14.17 19.51
N GLU A 168 19.44 13.38 20.06
CA GLU A 168 18.05 13.76 20.36
C GLU A 168 17.88 14.24 21.81
N LEU A 169 18.95 14.25 22.60
CA LEU A 169 18.91 14.71 23.98
C LEU A 169 18.70 16.24 24.04
N GLU A 170 17.62 16.68 24.67
CA GLU A 170 17.25 18.10 24.74
C GLU A 170 18.30 18.94 25.50
N ASN A 171 18.81 18.45 26.64
CA ASN A 171 19.75 19.20 27.49
C ASN A 171 21.19 18.69 27.43
N LYS A 172 21.83 18.82 26.25
CA LYS A 172 23.24 18.39 26.05
C LYS A 172 24.22 19.08 27.01
N LYS A 173 24.00 20.35 27.37
CA LYS A 173 24.88 21.07 28.30
C LYS A 173 24.88 20.45 29.69
N GLU A 174 23.72 20.02 30.18
CA GLU A 174 23.63 19.32 31.46
C GLU A 174 24.27 17.94 31.37
N PHE A 175 24.09 17.24 30.25
CA PHE A 175 24.78 15.98 29.99
C PHE A 175 26.30 16.13 30.05
N ASP A 176 26.88 17.08 29.30
CA ASP A 176 28.31 17.34 29.23
C ASP A 176 28.93 17.67 30.59
N LYS A 177 28.16 18.35 31.45
CA LYS A 177 28.60 18.72 32.79
C LYS A 177 28.75 17.53 33.74
N TYR A 178 27.92 16.49 33.59
CA TYR A 178 27.83 15.40 34.57
C TYR A 178 28.34 14.06 34.02
N ASN A 179 28.41 13.87 32.70
CA ASN A 179 28.74 12.57 32.12
C ASN A 179 30.15 12.08 32.52
N GLU A 180 31.13 12.96 32.63
CA GLU A 180 32.53 12.59 32.88
C GLU A 180 32.70 11.85 34.20
N LYS A 181 31.93 12.25 35.22
CA LYS A 181 31.93 11.60 36.53
C LYS A 181 31.09 10.32 36.56
N VAL A 182 29.96 10.33 35.85
CA VAL A 182 28.91 9.32 36.01
C VAL A 182 29.11 8.13 35.06
N ILE A 183 29.55 8.39 33.82
CA ILE A 183 29.70 7.39 32.76
C ILE A 183 31.19 7.13 32.55
N ASP A 184 31.62 5.89 32.80
CA ASP A 184 33.04 5.54 32.71
C ASP A 184 33.50 5.42 31.25
N ARG A 185 32.59 5.04 30.34
CA ARG A 185 32.88 4.95 28.91
C ARG A 185 31.63 5.07 28.04
N ILE A 186 31.76 5.80 26.93
CA ILE A 186 30.72 5.94 25.90
C ILE A 186 31.11 5.13 24.67
N PHE A 187 30.19 4.30 24.17
CA PHE A 187 30.32 3.53 22.94
C PHE A 187 29.29 4.00 21.92
N GLN A 188 29.74 4.73 20.91
CA GLN A 188 28.89 5.18 19.81
C GLN A 188 28.76 4.12 18.71
N ILE A 189 27.58 3.52 18.61
CA ILE A 189 27.21 2.56 17.58
C ILE A 189 26.78 3.30 16.33
N THR A 190 27.42 2.93 15.22
CA THR A 190 27.13 3.49 13.88
C THR A 190 26.57 2.43 12.94
N GLU A 191 26.69 1.15 13.29
CA GLU A 191 26.24 0.00 12.51
C GLU A 191 25.71 -1.07 13.47
N TYR A 192 24.59 -1.70 13.13
CA TYR A 192 24.08 -2.84 13.89
C TYR A 192 24.97 -4.08 13.75
N SER A 193 24.73 -5.08 14.61
CA SER A 193 25.50 -6.33 14.67
C SER A 193 25.56 -7.03 13.31
N SER A 194 26.73 -7.50 12.89
CA SER A 194 26.84 -8.33 11.68
C SER A 194 26.18 -9.71 11.87
N GLN A 195 25.93 -10.10 13.11
CA GLN A 195 25.33 -11.37 13.53
C GLN A 195 23.91 -11.17 14.06
N ILE A 196 23.03 -10.58 13.24
CA ILE A 196 21.59 -10.51 13.57
C ILE A 196 21.00 -11.92 13.53
N LYS A 197 20.34 -12.33 14.62
CA LYS A 197 19.47 -13.50 14.63
C LYS A 197 18.16 -13.14 13.91
N TRP A 198 18.12 -13.28 12.58
CA TRP A 198 16.98 -12.90 11.72
C TRP A 198 15.67 -13.58 12.13
N SER A 199 15.76 -14.82 12.62
CA SER A 199 14.65 -15.56 13.21
C SER A 199 13.97 -14.81 14.36
N ASN A 200 14.72 -14.09 15.20
CA ASN A 200 14.15 -13.28 16.29
C ASN A 200 13.35 -12.07 15.79
N LEU A 201 13.57 -11.66 14.53
CA LEU A 201 12.82 -10.61 13.86
C LEU A 201 11.68 -11.18 12.99
N ASN A 202 11.46 -12.49 13.01
CA ASN A 202 10.56 -13.23 12.12
C ASN A 202 10.86 -13.04 10.63
N VAL A 203 12.10 -12.70 10.27
CA VAL A 203 12.53 -12.57 8.88
C VAL A 203 13.20 -13.88 8.46
N GLU A 204 12.84 -14.38 7.27
CA GLU A 204 13.46 -15.57 6.70
C GLU A 204 14.97 -15.32 6.48
N PRO A 205 15.88 -16.12 7.09
CA PRO A 205 17.31 -15.83 7.07
C PRO A 205 17.93 -15.77 5.67
N SER A 206 17.53 -16.65 4.75
CA SER A 206 18.11 -16.72 3.42
C SER A 206 17.79 -15.46 2.60
N PHE A 207 16.55 -14.98 2.69
CA PHE A 207 16.09 -13.72 2.13
C PHE A 207 16.83 -12.55 2.74
N ALA A 208 16.92 -12.48 4.07
CA ALA A 208 17.56 -11.36 4.77
C ALA A 208 19.02 -11.20 4.34
N VAL A 209 19.78 -12.30 4.27
CA VAL A 209 21.17 -12.28 3.82
C VAL A 209 21.27 -11.74 2.38
N ARG A 210 20.48 -12.27 1.43
CA ARG A 210 20.51 -11.80 0.04
C ARG A 210 20.10 -10.33 -0.10
N PHE A 211 19.03 -9.93 0.57
CA PHE A 211 18.45 -8.60 0.45
C PHE A 211 19.36 -7.53 1.08
N PHE A 212 19.79 -7.71 2.33
CA PHE A 212 20.58 -6.70 3.05
C PHE A 212 22.06 -6.68 2.66
N GLN A 213 22.57 -7.70 1.96
CA GLN A 213 23.86 -7.61 1.28
C GLN A 213 23.87 -6.49 0.23
N LYS A 214 22.76 -6.33 -0.51
CA LYS A 214 22.61 -5.32 -1.57
C LYS A 214 22.03 -4.00 -1.04
N HIS A 215 21.03 -4.06 -0.18
CA HIS A 215 20.25 -2.92 0.29
C HIS A 215 20.49 -2.68 1.78
N LYS A 216 21.64 -2.11 2.12
CA LYS A 216 22.05 -1.88 3.53
C LYS A 216 21.22 -0.77 4.18
N THR A 217 20.09 -1.12 4.80
CA THR A 217 19.45 -0.26 5.82
C THR A 217 20.25 -0.35 7.12
N ALA A 218 20.30 0.75 7.88
CA ALA A 218 20.87 0.81 9.23
C ALA A 218 19.81 0.68 10.35
N ASN A 219 18.52 0.61 10.00
CA ASN A 219 17.42 0.74 10.94
C ASN A 219 16.66 -0.59 11.13
N LEU A 220 16.95 -1.31 12.22
CA LEU A 220 16.29 -2.57 12.57
C LEU A 220 14.78 -2.41 12.79
N ARG A 221 14.31 -1.22 13.19
CA ARG A 221 12.88 -0.97 13.35
C ARG A 221 12.18 -0.91 12.00
N THR A 222 12.83 -0.37 10.98
CA THR A 222 12.33 -0.38 9.59
C THR A 222 12.22 -1.82 9.08
N ILE A 223 13.21 -2.67 9.37
CA ILE A 223 13.14 -4.11 9.04
C ILE A 223 11.95 -4.78 9.72
N GLN A 224 11.71 -4.54 11.01
CA GLN A 224 10.56 -5.11 11.71
C GLN A 224 9.22 -4.61 11.15
N LYS A 225 9.13 -3.33 10.77
CA LYS A 225 7.95 -2.78 10.09
C LYS A 225 7.71 -3.45 8.74
N ALA A 226 8.77 -3.62 7.95
CA ALA A 226 8.72 -4.29 6.67
C ALA A 226 8.25 -5.74 6.80
N GLN A 227 8.77 -6.47 7.80
CA GLN A 227 8.33 -7.83 8.08
C GLN A 227 6.87 -7.90 8.50
N ARG A 228 6.39 -6.98 9.35
CA ARG A 228 4.97 -6.92 9.73
C ARG A 228 4.07 -6.64 8.54
N PHE A 229 4.48 -5.71 7.67
CA PHE A 229 3.75 -5.40 6.45
C PHE A 229 3.72 -6.59 5.50
N PHE A 230 4.83 -7.31 5.33
CA PHE A 230 4.83 -8.56 4.57
C PHE A 230 3.91 -9.63 5.19
N THR A 231 3.88 -9.79 6.51
CA THR A 231 2.96 -10.74 7.17
C THR A 231 1.50 -10.38 6.88
N ASP A 232 1.17 -9.09 6.91
CA ASP A 232 -0.18 -8.59 6.58
C ASP A 232 -0.56 -8.92 5.13
N VAL A 233 0.28 -8.52 4.17
CA VAL A 233 0.09 -8.84 2.73
C VAL A 233 0.05 -10.35 2.48
N SER A 234 0.84 -11.14 3.22
CA SER A 234 0.86 -12.61 3.11
C SER A 234 -0.46 -13.26 3.51
N GLY A 235 -1.28 -12.59 4.34
CA GLY A 235 -2.63 -13.06 4.68
C GLY A 235 -3.59 -13.13 3.48
N TYR A 236 -3.24 -12.47 2.37
CA TYR A 236 -3.99 -12.52 1.12
C TYR A 236 -3.46 -13.58 0.15
N CYS A 237 -2.37 -14.29 0.49
CA CYS A 237 -1.71 -15.27 -0.36
C CYS A 237 -2.15 -16.74 -0.09
N ASP A 238 -3.32 -16.96 0.50
CA ASP A 238 -3.78 -18.33 0.77
C ASP A 238 -3.94 -19.12 -0.53
N GLY A 239 -3.59 -20.40 -0.49
CA GLY A 239 -3.60 -21.28 -1.66
C GLY A 239 -2.36 -21.16 -2.55
N ILE A 240 -1.56 -20.09 -2.44
CA ILE A 240 -0.32 -19.93 -3.21
C ILE A 240 0.85 -20.50 -2.41
N LYS A 241 1.35 -21.67 -2.82
CA LYS A 241 2.50 -22.35 -2.17
C LYS A 241 3.87 -21.99 -2.74
N ASP A 242 3.92 -21.19 -3.81
CA ASP A 242 5.17 -20.80 -4.46
C ASP A 242 5.99 -19.86 -3.55
N GLU A 243 7.08 -20.39 -2.99
CA GLU A 243 7.98 -19.63 -2.11
C GLU A 243 8.73 -18.52 -2.84
N ARG A 244 9.02 -18.68 -4.14
CA ARG A 244 9.73 -17.66 -4.92
C ARG A 244 8.84 -16.45 -5.17
N PHE A 245 7.57 -16.67 -5.48
CA PHE A 245 6.60 -15.59 -5.59
C PHE A 245 6.40 -14.87 -4.25
N ARG A 246 6.30 -15.62 -3.16
CA ARG A 246 6.23 -15.05 -1.80
C ARG A 246 7.47 -14.24 -1.45
N ASP A 247 8.65 -14.67 -1.88
CA ASP A 247 9.89 -13.90 -1.73
C ASP A 247 9.87 -12.60 -2.56
N GLU A 248 9.28 -12.59 -3.76
CA GLU A 248 9.09 -11.34 -4.52
C GLU A 248 8.15 -10.37 -3.79
N ILE A 249 7.01 -10.87 -3.27
CA ILE A 249 6.10 -10.05 -2.46
C ILE A 249 6.84 -9.49 -1.24
N ARG A 250 7.65 -10.32 -0.56
CA ARG A 250 8.48 -9.87 0.56
C ARG A 250 9.44 -8.77 0.15
N GLN A 251 10.12 -8.93 -0.99
CA GLN A 251 11.03 -7.93 -1.53
C GLN A 251 10.33 -6.60 -1.83
N ILE A 252 9.13 -6.64 -2.42
CA ILE A 252 8.32 -5.45 -2.69
C ILE A 252 7.90 -4.77 -1.39
N CYS A 253 7.41 -5.53 -0.40
CA CYS A 253 7.01 -5.01 0.91
C CYS A 253 8.20 -4.32 1.62
N PHE A 254 9.38 -4.94 1.58
CA PHE A 254 10.58 -4.37 2.18
C PHE A 254 11.03 -3.10 1.45
N ALA A 255 11.01 -3.09 0.12
CA ALA A 255 11.34 -1.91 -0.69
C ALA A 255 10.42 -0.72 -0.35
N VAL A 256 9.10 -0.95 -0.29
CA VAL A 256 8.10 0.06 0.07
C VAL A 256 8.39 0.66 1.44
N VAL A 257 8.57 -0.16 2.47
CA VAL A 257 8.74 0.32 3.85
C VAL A 257 10.09 1.02 4.04
N ILE A 258 11.16 0.51 3.43
CA ILE A 258 12.49 1.12 3.50
C ILE A 258 12.49 2.48 2.81
N GLU A 259 11.92 2.59 1.62
CA GLU A 259 11.90 3.87 0.89
C GLU A 259 10.94 4.90 1.48
N ASP A 260 9.92 4.46 2.21
CA ASP A 260 9.04 5.36 2.94
C ASP A 260 9.66 5.86 4.26
N THR A 261 10.39 4.99 4.95
CA THR A 261 10.91 5.29 6.30
C THR A 261 12.34 5.83 6.25
N ASP A 262 13.25 5.08 5.64
CA ASP A 262 14.69 5.37 5.65
C ASP A 262 15.14 6.14 4.40
N LYS A 263 14.35 6.10 3.32
CA LYS A 263 14.65 6.77 2.04
C LYS A 263 16.03 6.39 1.49
N LEU A 264 16.36 5.10 1.50
CA LEU A 264 17.72 4.61 1.23
C LEU A 264 18.25 5.04 -0.15
N TYR A 265 17.40 5.10 -1.17
CA TYR A 265 17.78 5.56 -2.52
C TYR A 265 17.43 7.03 -2.81
N TYR A 266 17.14 7.84 -1.78
CA TYR A 266 16.88 9.26 -1.97
C TYR A 266 18.18 10.06 -2.06
N ILE A 267 18.28 10.90 -3.08
CA ILE A 267 19.44 11.75 -3.35
C ILE A 267 19.12 13.17 -2.84
N ASP A 268 19.89 13.68 -1.87
CA ASP A 268 19.69 15.02 -1.31
C ASP A 268 20.06 16.11 -2.33
N PRO A 269 19.12 17.03 -2.70
CA PRO A 269 19.38 18.17 -3.58
C PRO A 269 20.41 19.20 -3.12
N GLN A 270 20.96 19.12 -1.90
CA GLN A 270 21.71 20.23 -1.29
C GLN A 270 23.00 20.67 -2.02
N ASN A 271 23.48 19.93 -3.04
CA ASN A 271 24.64 20.29 -3.86
C ASN A 271 24.28 20.65 -5.32
N ARG A 272 23.09 21.20 -5.58
CA ARG A 272 22.68 21.60 -6.94
C ARG A 272 23.35 22.88 -7.41
N ASP A 273 24.37 22.74 -8.26
CA ASP A 273 24.84 23.83 -9.10
C ASP A 273 23.85 24.06 -10.25
N ASN A 274 23.38 25.29 -10.49
CA ASN A 274 22.46 25.63 -11.58
C ASN A 274 23.11 26.51 -12.65
N SER A 275 24.44 26.62 -12.62
CA SER A 275 25.24 27.48 -13.50
C SER A 275 25.20 27.07 -14.97
N SER A 276 25.06 25.77 -15.28
CA SER A 276 25.11 25.23 -16.65
C SER A 276 23.80 24.55 -17.08
N LYS A 277 23.59 24.46 -18.39
CA LYS A 277 22.45 23.73 -18.98
C LYS A 277 22.52 22.22 -18.68
N GLU A 278 23.72 21.66 -18.59
CA GLU A 278 23.97 20.27 -18.21
C GLU A 278 23.57 20.01 -16.76
N ASN A 279 23.92 20.90 -15.84
CA ASN A 279 23.53 20.75 -14.44
C ASN A 279 22.01 20.87 -14.24
N ARG A 280 21.33 21.68 -15.06
CA ARG A 280 19.85 21.72 -15.05
C ARG A 280 19.21 20.42 -15.52
N ILE A 281 19.77 19.78 -16.54
CA ILE A 281 19.29 18.46 -17.01
C ILE A 281 19.54 17.40 -15.94
N GLN A 282 20.71 17.43 -15.31
CA GLN A 282 21.06 16.54 -14.20
C GLN A 282 20.08 16.69 -13.03
N ASN A 283 19.76 17.92 -12.63
CA ASN A 283 18.80 18.20 -11.55
C ASN A 283 17.39 17.67 -11.87
N ILE A 284 16.95 17.76 -13.12
CA ILE A 284 15.66 17.20 -13.57
C ILE A 284 15.67 15.67 -13.50
N MET A 285 16.77 15.03 -13.90
CA MET A 285 16.92 13.57 -13.82
C MET A 285 16.90 13.09 -12.37
N GLU A 286 17.63 13.76 -11.48
CA GLU A 286 17.64 13.47 -10.05
C GLU A 286 16.25 13.64 -9.41
N GLU A 287 15.45 14.62 -9.84
CA GLU A 287 14.06 14.77 -9.38
C GLU A 287 13.17 13.60 -9.81
N GLN A 288 13.38 13.04 -11.01
CA GLN A 288 12.66 11.84 -11.46
C GLN A 288 13.11 10.59 -10.70
N GLU A 289 14.41 10.45 -10.44
CA GLU A 289 14.96 9.35 -9.63
C GLU A 289 14.47 9.40 -8.17
N ASN A 290 14.25 10.60 -7.65
CA ASN A 290 13.71 10.82 -6.32
C ASN A 290 12.20 10.56 -6.19
N LYS A 291 11.47 10.19 -7.26
CA LYS A 291 10.08 9.70 -7.12
C LYS A 291 10.06 8.36 -6.40
N ILE A 292 9.03 8.10 -5.60
CA ILE A 292 8.95 6.88 -4.78
C ILE A 292 8.96 5.62 -5.64
N GLU A 293 8.30 5.64 -6.79
CA GLU A 293 8.25 4.52 -7.73
C GLU A 293 9.64 4.22 -8.31
N SER A 294 10.39 5.27 -8.65
CA SER A 294 11.76 5.18 -9.14
C SER A 294 12.69 4.60 -8.08
N ARG A 295 12.56 5.03 -6.83
CA ARG A 295 13.36 4.50 -5.72
C ARG A 295 13.04 3.03 -5.44
N ILE A 296 11.75 2.65 -5.44
CA ILE A 296 11.33 1.24 -5.28
C ILE A 296 11.86 0.37 -6.44
N SER A 297 11.97 0.90 -7.66
CA SER A 297 12.51 0.18 -8.82
C SER A 297 13.94 -0.36 -8.60
N ASN A 298 14.77 0.29 -7.77
CA ASN A 298 16.12 -0.19 -7.45
C ASN A 298 16.12 -1.58 -6.77
N TYR A 299 15.01 -1.92 -6.10
CA TYR A 299 14.80 -3.22 -5.48
C TYR A 299 14.10 -4.18 -6.42
N THR A 300 13.17 -3.70 -7.25
CA THR A 300 12.20 -4.55 -7.94
C THR A 300 12.48 -4.78 -9.43
N GLN A 301 13.48 -4.12 -10.02
CA GLN A 301 13.76 -4.18 -11.47
C GLN A 301 13.97 -5.58 -12.07
N HIS A 302 14.37 -6.56 -11.25
CA HIS A 302 14.60 -7.95 -11.69
C HIS A 302 13.47 -8.90 -11.32
N LEU A 303 12.43 -8.39 -10.66
CA LEU A 303 11.29 -9.19 -10.26
C LEU A 303 10.41 -9.46 -11.47
N LYS A 304 9.79 -10.64 -11.44
CA LYS A 304 8.75 -11.07 -12.36
C LYS A 304 7.43 -10.33 -12.13
N SER A 305 7.22 -9.89 -10.90
CA SER A 305 6.04 -9.14 -10.49
C SER A 305 5.84 -7.85 -11.30
N SER A 306 4.59 -7.54 -11.68
CA SER A 306 4.28 -6.41 -12.54
C SER A 306 4.50 -5.07 -11.83
N ARG A 307 4.75 -4.01 -12.60
CA ARG A 307 4.85 -2.64 -12.06
C ARG A 307 3.54 -2.18 -11.42
N ASP A 308 2.41 -2.52 -12.01
CA ASP A 308 1.09 -2.18 -11.49
C ASP A 308 0.87 -2.81 -10.10
N PHE A 309 1.33 -4.05 -9.91
CA PHE A 309 1.24 -4.70 -8.61
C PHE A 309 2.11 -4.02 -7.54
N ILE A 310 3.29 -3.51 -7.90
CA ILE A 310 4.11 -2.72 -6.97
C ILE A 310 3.35 -1.47 -6.54
N THR A 311 2.68 -0.78 -7.48
CA THR A 311 1.82 0.37 -7.18
C THR A 311 0.65 -0.01 -6.27
N VAL A 312 0.04 -1.18 -6.48
CA VAL A 312 -1.02 -1.71 -5.60
C VAL A 312 -0.50 -1.92 -4.17
N ILE A 313 0.64 -2.61 -4.00
CA ILE A 313 1.23 -2.85 -2.67
C ILE A 313 1.61 -1.52 -2.00
N TYR A 314 2.16 -0.56 -2.74
CA TYR A 314 2.47 0.76 -2.21
C TYR A 314 1.21 1.54 -1.79
N GLY A 315 0.17 1.54 -2.63
CA GLY A 315 -1.12 2.18 -2.33
C GLY A 315 -1.78 1.57 -1.10
N TYR A 316 -1.70 0.25 -0.94
CA TYR A 316 -2.20 -0.47 0.23
C TYR A 316 -1.44 -0.04 1.50
N TYR A 317 -0.11 -0.01 1.46
CA TYR A 317 0.71 0.48 2.57
C TYR A 317 0.36 1.93 2.98
N LYS A 318 0.00 2.77 2.01
CA LYS A 318 -0.44 4.15 2.23
C LYS A 318 -1.91 4.31 2.63
N ASN A 319 -2.66 3.22 2.78
CA ASN A 319 -4.10 3.19 3.04
C ASN A 319 -4.91 3.93 1.95
N GLN A 320 -4.41 3.95 0.72
CA GLN A 320 -5.07 4.61 -0.42
C GLN A 320 -5.99 3.66 -1.18
N ILE A 321 -5.68 2.37 -1.16
CA ILE A 321 -6.48 1.30 -1.76
C ILE A 321 -6.58 0.12 -0.80
N ALA A 322 -7.60 -0.72 -0.97
CA ALA A 322 -7.72 -1.99 -0.26
C ALA A 322 -7.07 -3.09 -1.09
N LEU A 323 -6.22 -3.92 -0.48
CA LEU A 323 -5.69 -5.11 -1.12
C LEU A 323 -6.72 -6.25 -1.06
N THR A 324 -6.91 -6.92 -2.18
CA THR A 324 -7.84 -8.05 -2.34
C THR A 324 -7.10 -9.33 -2.70
N ARG A 325 -7.76 -10.49 -2.50
CA ARG A 325 -7.18 -11.78 -2.88
C ARG A 325 -7.13 -11.94 -4.39
N GLU A 326 -8.12 -11.39 -5.08
CA GLU A 326 -8.23 -11.39 -6.53
C GLU A 326 -7.01 -10.73 -7.18
N GLU A 327 -6.56 -9.58 -6.67
CA GLU A 327 -5.35 -8.90 -7.15
C GLU A 327 -4.09 -9.75 -6.99
N ILE A 328 -3.94 -10.44 -5.85
CA ILE A 328 -2.83 -11.36 -5.61
C ILE A 328 -2.88 -12.55 -6.57
N ILE A 329 -4.06 -13.11 -6.84
CA ILE A 329 -4.25 -14.22 -7.79
C ILE A 329 -3.93 -13.80 -9.22
N VAL A 330 -4.41 -12.63 -9.64
CA VAL A 330 -4.10 -12.05 -10.96
C VAL A 330 -2.60 -11.86 -11.10
N GLN A 331 -1.96 -11.28 -10.08
CA GLN A 331 -0.51 -11.11 -10.11
C GLN A 331 0.23 -12.45 -10.11
N TYR A 332 -0.24 -13.45 -9.38
CA TYR A 332 0.39 -14.77 -9.38
C TYR A 332 0.32 -15.44 -10.76
N LYS A 333 -0.82 -15.31 -11.47
CA LYS A 333 -0.94 -15.76 -12.87
C LYS A 333 0.06 -15.03 -13.78
N LEU A 334 0.22 -13.71 -13.62
CA LEU A 334 1.22 -12.92 -14.35
C LEU A 334 2.65 -13.33 -14.00
N TYR A 335 2.92 -13.65 -12.73
CA TYR A 335 4.22 -14.15 -12.28
C TYR A 335 4.56 -15.49 -12.94
N GLN A 336 3.58 -16.39 -13.05
CA GLN A 336 3.76 -17.68 -13.71
C GLN A 336 4.05 -17.54 -15.21
N SER A 337 3.40 -16.59 -15.89
CA SER A 337 3.66 -16.31 -17.31
C SER A 337 4.93 -15.47 -17.54
N SER A 338 5.37 -14.70 -16.54
CA SER A 338 6.59 -13.91 -16.64
C SER A 338 7.84 -14.82 -16.56
N GLY A 339 8.73 -14.68 -17.56
CA GLY A 339 9.84 -15.60 -17.76
C GLY A 339 9.51 -16.77 -18.68
N GLU A 340 8.30 -16.84 -19.24
CA GLU A 340 8.13 -17.58 -20.48
C GLU A 340 8.99 -16.95 -21.56
N LYS A 341 9.73 -17.80 -22.25
CA LYS A 341 10.39 -17.46 -23.50
C LYS A 341 9.35 -16.81 -24.42
N ALA A 342 9.64 -15.61 -24.95
CA ALA A 342 8.72 -14.98 -25.90
C ALA A 342 8.42 -15.97 -27.02
N ASN A 343 7.18 -15.98 -27.53
CA ASN A 343 6.73 -17.01 -28.47
C ASN A 343 7.68 -17.15 -29.68
N TYR A 344 8.24 -16.04 -30.15
CA TYR A 344 9.28 -16.00 -31.19
C TYR A 344 10.50 -16.89 -30.93
N TYR A 345 10.87 -17.08 -29.66
CA TYR A 345 12.02 -17.91 -29.30
C TYR A 345 11.60 -19.33 -28.89
N LYS A 346 10.32 -19.67 -28.71
CA LYS A 346 9.86 -21.02 -28.35
C LYS A 346 10.10 -22.01 -29.50
N SER A 347 10.35 -23.29 -29.18
CA SER A 347 10.34 -24.38 -30.17
C SER A 347 8.90 -24.76 -30.55
N ASP A 348 8.69 -25.46 -31.67
CA ASP A 348 7.36 -25.86 -32.14
C ASP A 348 6.55 -26.59 -31.06
N LYS A 349 7.17 -27.52 -30.32
CA LYS A 349 6.51 -28.23 -29.20
C LYS A 349 6.11 -27.32 -28.04
N GLU A 350 6.93 -26.31 -27.75
CA GLU A 350 6.63 -25.33 -26.69
C GLU A 350 5.52 -24.38 -27.14
N LEU A 351 5.47 -24.02 -28.43
CA LEU A 351 4.37 -23.26 -29.01
C LEU A 351 3.08 -24.08 -29.04
N GLU A 352 3.13 -25.37 -29.38
CA GLU A 352 1.96 -26.25 -29.33
C GLU A 352 1.35 -26.30 -27.93
N TYR A 353 2.17 -26.49 -26.89
CA TYR A 353 1.71 -26.47 -25.50
C TYR A 353 1.13 -25.12 -25.08
N TYR A 354 1.78 -24.01 -25.48
CA TYR A 354 1.27 -22.66 -25.25
C TYR A 354 -0.12 -22.48 -25.90
N LEU A 355 -0.24 -22.87 -27.17
CA LEU A 355 -1.48 -22.76 -27.91
C LEU A 355 -2.57 -23.64 -27.30
N ASP A 356 -2.30 -24.82 -26.76
CA ASP A 356 -3.33 -25.67 -26.14
C ASP A 356 -4.02 -25.03 -24.92
N SER A 357 -3.39 -23.99 -24.33
CA SER A 357 -3.96 -23.19 -23.24
C SER A 357 -4.77 -21.96 -23.68
N TRP A 358 -4.95 -21.74 -25.00
CA TRP A 358 -5.58 -20.53 -25.53
C TRP A 358 -6.96 -20.24 -24.94
N LYS A 359 -7.79 -21.29 -24.71
CA LYS A 359 -9.15 -21.15 -24.17
C LYS A 359 -9.15 -20.52 -22.78
N SER A 360 -8.34 -21.05 -21.87
CA SER A 360 -8.22 -20.48 -20.50
C SER A 360 -7.53 -19.11 -20.51
N GLY A 361 -6.65 -18.89 -21.49
CA GLY A 361 -6.01 -17.60 -21.76
C GLY A 361 -7.01 -16.49 -22.11
N LEU A 362 -8.08 -16.82 -22.85
CA LEU A 362 -9.14 -15.86 -23.18
C LEU A 362 -10.23 -15.79 -22.11
N GLU A 363 -10.53 -16.88 -21.40
CA GLU A 363 -11.71 -17.02 -20.50
C GLU A 363 -11.84 -15.94 -19.43
N ASN A 364 -10.74 -15.49 -18.83
CA ASN A 364 -10.77 -14.56 -17.69
C ASN A 364 -10.66 -13.08 -18.07
N ILE A 365 -10.50 -12.76 -19.35
CA ILE A 365 -10.31 -11.37 -19.79
C ILE A 365 -11.66 -10.63 -19.78
N SER A 366 -11.74 -9.51 -19.07
CA SER A 366 -12.96 -8.69 -18.93
C SER A 366 -12.90 -7.33 -19.66
N ASN A 367 -11.81 -7.08 -20.41
CA ASN A 367 -11.54 -5.82 -21.09
C ASN A 367 -11.36 -6.08 -22.60
N SER A 368 -12.12 -5.36 -23.43
CA SER A 368 -12.19 -5.62 -24.87
C SER A 368 -10.87 -5.34 -25.63
N PRO A 369 -10.08 -4.27 -25.35
CA PRO A 369 -8.73 -4.12 -25.90
C PRO A 369 -7.77 -5.26 -25.55
N VAL A 370 -7.75 -5.68 -24.29
CA VAL A 370 -6.86 -6.75 -23.81
C VAL A 370 -7.24 -8.08 -24.45
N LEU A 371 -8.54 -8.37 -24.58
CA LEU A 371 -9.04 -9.56 -25.24
C LEU A 371 -8.59 -9.61 -26.70
N THR A 372 -8.73 -8.51 -27.41
CA THR A 372 -8.36 -8.39 -28.83
C THR A 372 -6.87 -8.62 -29.05
N LYS A 373 -6.01 -8.02 -28.22
CA LYS A 373 -4.56 -8.22 -28.31
C LYS A 373 -4.14 -9.67 -28.00
N ALA A 374 -4.74 -10.27 -26.98
CA ALA A 374 -4.46 -11.65 -26.62
C ALA A 374 -4.91 -12.61 -27.73
N ALA A 375 -6.10 -12.40 -28.29
CA ALA A 375 -6.62 -13.21 -29.40
C ALA A 375 -5.74 -13.10 -30.66
N GLY A 376 -5.26 -11.90 -31.02
CA GLY A 376 -4.36 -11.73 -32.16
C GLY A 376 -2.98 -12.35 -31.98
N GLU A 377 -2.45 -12.37 -30.76
CA GLU A 377 -1.23 -13.12 -30.46
C GLU A 377 -1.45 -14.62 -30.68
N TYR A 378 -2.54 -15.20 -30.15
CA TYR A 378 -2.86 -16.61 -30.38
C TYR A 378 -3.08 -16.91 -31.87
N ASP A 379 -3.87 -16.09 -32.55
CA ASP A 379 -4.20 -16.25 -33.97
C ASP A 379 -2.93 -16.26 -34.84
N TYR A 380 -2.00 -15.33 -34.60
CA TYR A 380 -0.72 -15.27 -35.30
C TYR A 380 0.05 -16.60 -35.18
N TRP A 381 0.15 -17.18 -33.98
CA TRP A 381 0.87 -18.42 -33.76
C TRP A 381 0.10 -19.67 -34.21
N PHE A 382 -1.23 -19.63 -34.20
CA PHE A 382 -2.07 -20.66 -34.81
C PHE A 382 -1.79 -20.75 -36.32
N VAL A 383 -1.85 -19.61 -37.02
CA VAL A 383 -1.57 -19.52 -38.45
C VAL A 383 -0.13 -19.92 -38.75
N PHE A 384 0.84 -19.46 -37.96
CA PHE A 384 2.25 -19.81 -38.14
C PHE A 384 2.53 -21.33 -38.05
N LEU A 385 1.81 -22.05 -37.19
CA LEU A 385 1.93 -23.51 -37.02
C LEU A 385 0.96 -24.31 -37.91
N ASP A 386 0.33 -23.69 -38.91
CA ASP A 386 -0.68 -24.32 -39.77
C ASP A 386 -1.84 -24.98 -38.99
N ARG A 387 -2.16 -24.46 -37.79
CA ARG A 387 -3.30 -24.91 -36.98
C ARG A 387 -4.59 -24.24 -37.44
N ASN A 388 -5.70 -24.96 -37.31
CA ASN A 388 -7.02 -24.40 -37.54
C ASN A 388 -7.42 -23.45 -36.38
N ASP A 389 -7.55 -22.16 -36.69
CA ASP A 389 -7.92 -21.03 -35.82
C ASP A 389 -9.43 -20.75 -35.78
N THR A 390 -10.26 -21.49 -36.53
CA THR A 390 -11.71 -21.24 -36.64
C THR A 390 -12.41 -21.22 -35.27
N GLU A 391 -12.04 -22.12 -34.36
CA GLU A 391 -12.62 -22.16 -33.01
C GLU A 391 -12.15 -20.96 -32.16
N LEU A 392 -10.88 -20.55 -32.29
CA LEU A 392 -10.33 -19.37 -31.63
C LEU A 392 -11.09 -18.11 -32.04
N ILE A 393 -11.25 -17.91 -33.35
CA ILE A 393 -11.97 -16.77 -33.92
C ILE A 393 -13.42 -16.75 -33.44
N TYR A 394 -14.10 -17.91 -33.44
CA TYR A 394 -15.47 -18.03 -32.96
C TYR A 394 -15.60 -17.64 -31.48
N VAL A 395 -14.76 -18.20 -30.61
CA VAL A 395 -14.77 -17.91 -29.17
C VAL A 395 -14.43 -16.45 -28.89
N TYR A 396 -13.44 -15.89 -29.58
CA TYR A 396 -13.11 -14.48 -29.50
C TYR A 396 -14.32 -13.61 -29.89
N LYS A 397 -14.99 -13.94 -31.01
CA LYS A 397 -16.12 -13.18 -31.52
C LYS A 397 -17.32 -13.18 -30.57
N GLU A 398 -17.70 -14.34 -30.02
CA GLU A 398 -18.77 -14.41 -29.02
C GLU A 398 -18.45 -13.53 -27.81
N LYS A 399 -17.22 -13.63 -27.31
CA LYS A 399 -16.81 -12.92 -26.10
C LYS A 399 -16.66 -11.41 -26.32
N ILE A 400 -16.12 -10.98 -27.47
CA ILE A 400 -16.00 -9.54 -27.77
C ILE A 400 -17.39 -8.93 -27.90
N ILE A 401 -18.38 -9.60 -28.52
CA ILE A 401 -19.77 -9.12 -28.58
C ILE A 401 -20.33 -8.85 -27.18
N GLU A 402 -20.16 -9.78 -26.25
CA GLU A 402 -20.63 -9.62 -24.86
C GLU A 402 -20.00 -8.41 -24.16
N LEU A 403 -18.67 -8.25 -24.26
CA LEU A 403 -17.96 -7.14 -23.65
C LEU A 403 -18.37 -5.80 -24.27
N LEU A 404 -18.51 -5.75 -25.60
CA LEU A 404 -18.93 -4.54 -26.31
C LEU A 404 -20.34 -4.12 -25.90
N ILE A 405 -21.29 -5.06 -25.81
CA ILE A 405 -22.66 -4.76 -25.36
C ILE A 405 -22.64 -4.18 -23.94
N LYS A 406 -21.81 -4.73 -23.05
CA LYS A 406 -21.68 -4.25 -21.67
C LYS A 406 -21.12 -2.82 -21.62
N GLU A 407 -20.03 -2.56 -22.35
CA GLU A 407 -19.40 -1.24 -22.41
C GLU A 407 -20.36 -0.16 -22.92
N VAL A 408 -21.15 -0.48 -23.95
CA VAL A 408 -22.18 0.41 -24.50
C VAL A 408 -23.27 0.75 -23.47
N GLN A 409 -23.61 -0.19 -22.58
CA GLN A 409 -24.67 0.00 -21.58
C GLN A 409 -24.18 0.82 -20.37
N GLU A 410 -22.90 0.69 -20.03
CA GLU A 410 -22.26 1.38 -18.92
C GLU A 410 -21.88 2.84 -19.25
N GLN A 411 -21.50 3.14 -20.51
CA GLN A 411 -21.12 4.49 -20.92
C GLN A 411 -22.32 5.34 -21.39
N GLU A 412 -22.26 6.65 -21.16
CA GLU A 412 -23.31 7.60 -21.59
C GLU A 412 -23.14 8.11 -23.04
N TYR A 413 -21.95 7.95 -23.64
CA TYR A 413 -21.59 8.49 -24.95
C TYR A 413 -21.10 7.40 -25.92
N GLU A 414 -20.86 7.77 -27.18
CA GLU A 414 -20.49 6.87 -28.28
C GLU A 414 -19.50 5.77 -27.84
N PRO A 415 -19.98 4.53 -27.68
CA PRO A 415 -19.15 3.41 -27.36
C PRO A 415 -18.17 3.25 -28.50
N MET A 416 -16.90 3.00 -28.21
CA MET A 416 -15.89 2.60 -29.21
C MET A 416 -15.13 3.72 -29.93
N ARG A 417 -15.12 4.96 -29.43
CA ARG A 417 -14.29 6.04 -30.01
C ARG A 417 -12.79 5.67 -30.12
N TYR A 418 -12.29 4.82 -29.22
CA TYR A 418 -10.88 4.37 -29.18
C TYR A 418 -10.51 3.41 -30.33
N TYR A 419 -11.45 2.58 -30.80
CA TYR A 419 -11.22 1.60 -31.87
C TYR A 419 -11.00 2.24 -33.26
N ARG A 420 -11.38 3.52 -33.42
CA ARG A 420 -11.12 4.29 -34.65
C ARG A 420 -9.72 4.93 -34.70
N LEU A 421 -8.92 4.86 -33.62
CA LEU A 421 -7.67 5.60 -33.46
C LEU A 421 -6.39 4.79 -33.75
N ASN A 422 -6.40 3.87 -34.73
CA ASN A 422 -5.24 3.03 -35.09
C ASN A 422 -4.76 2.04 -34.00
N GLU A 423 -5.51 1.78 -32.93
CA GLU A 423 -5.03 0.97 -31.79
C GLU A 423 -4.77 -0.52 -32.12
N PHE A 424 -5.31 -1.04 -33.23
CA PHE A 424 -5.24 -2.46 -33.59
C PHE A 424 -4.65 -2.73 -34.99
N HIS A 425 -3.93 -1.77 -35.58
CA HIS A 425 -3.30 -1.95 -36.90
C HIS A 425 -2.34 -3.14 -36.96
N THR A 426 -1.73 -3.51 -35.82
CA THR A 426 -0.80 -4.64 -35.68
C THR A 426 -1.48 -6.00 -35.48
N GLN A 427 -2.82 -6.07 -35.39
CA GLN A 427 -3.53 -7.34 -35.24
C GLN A 427 -3.61 -8.11 -36.56
N THR A 428 -3.86 -9.41 -36.49
CA THR A 428 -4.07 -10.27 -37.66
C THR A 428 -5.36 -9.91 -38.40
N ASP A 429 -5.43 -10.22 -39.69
CA ASP A 429 -6.60 -9.89 -40.53
C ASP A 429 -7.86 -10.64 -40.07
N ASN A 430 -7.69 -11.89 -39.59
CA ASN A 430 -8.78 -12.69 -39.04
C ASN A 430 -9.40 -12.05 -37.80
N ILE A 431 -8.57 -11.59 -36.85
CA ILE A 431 -9.05 -10.92 -35.63
C ILE A 431 -9.64 -9.56 -35.94
N LYS A 432 -9.08 -8.80 -36.89
CA LYS A 432 -9.68 -7.53 -37.35
C LYS A 432 -11.07 -7.74 -37.94
N ALA A 433 -11.23 -8.72 -38.84
CA ALA A 433 -12.52 -9.06 -39.43
C ALA A 433 -13.54 -9.49 -38.36
N ALA A 434 -13.12 -10.37 -37.42
CA ALA A 434 -13.97 -10.82 -36.32
C ALA A 434 -14.38 -9.68 -35.38
N LEU A 435 -13.49 -8.73 -35.11
CA LEU A 435 -13.78 -7.53 -34.32
C LEU A 435 -14.79 -6.63 -35.03
N ASP A 436 -14.61 -6.36 -36.33
CA ASP A 436 -15.53 -5.53 -37.11
C ASP A 436 -16.93 -6.15 -37.19
N GLU A 437 -17.02 -7.47 -37.41
CA GLU A 437 -18.28 -8.20 -37.40
C GLU A 437 -18.92 -8.23 -35.99
N GLY A 438 -18.12 -8.46 -34.95
CA GLY A 438 -18.57 -8.46 -33.56
C GLY A 438 -19.11 -7.09 -33.14
N TYR A 439 -18.46 -6.02 -33.58
CA TYR A 439 -18.92 -4.65 -33.39
C TYR A 439 -20.29 -4.41 -34.04
N ASP A 440 -20.46 -4.82 -35.30
CA ASP A 440 -21.73 -4.65 -36.01
C ASP A 440 -22.87 -5.37 -35.28
N VAL A 441 -22.63 -6.61 -34.85
CA VAL A 441 -23.62 -7.40 -34.09
C VAL A 441 -23.95 -6.73 -32.75
N ALA A 442 -22.95 -6.30 -31.99
CA ALA A 442 -23.15 -5.66 -30.69
C ALA A 442 -23.99 -4.37 -30.81
N ILE A 443 -23.63 -3.49 -31.75
CA ILE A 443 -24.34 -2.23 -31.96
C ILE A 443 -25.77 -2.47 -32.45
N HIS A 444 -25.97 -3.34 -33.44
CA HIS A 444 -27.33 -3.68 -33.89
C HIS A 444 -28.19 -4.20 -32.74
N THR A 445 -27.61 -5.04 -31.87
CA THR A 445 -28.29 -5.61 -30.71
C THR A 445 -28.73 -4.51 -29.73
N VAL A 446 -27.84 -3.56 -29.42
CA VAL A 446 -28.15 -2.45 -28.53
C VAL A 446 -29.17 -1.50 -29.12
N VAL A 447 -28.99 -1.07 -30.38
CA VAL A 447 -29.92 -0.16 -31.06
C VAL A 447 -31.33 -0.75 -31.08
N LYS A 448 -31.46 -2.03 -31.44
CA LYS A 448 -32.74 -2.73 -31.45
C LYS A 448 -33.36 -2.83 -30.06
N LYS A 449 -32.56 -3.07 -29.03
CA LYS A 449 -33.01 -3.06 -27.62
C LYS A 449 -33.55 -1.68 -27.22
N TYR A 450 -32.81 -0.61 -27.54
CA TYR A 450 -33.17 0.76 -27.17
C TYR A 450 -34.44 1.20 -27.91
N VAL A 451 -34.51 0.99 -29.23
CA VAL A 451 -35.68 1.30 -30.04
C VAL A 451 -36.90 0.53 -29.54
N ARG A 452 -36.79 -0.78 -29.29
CA ARG A 452 -37.91 -1.57 -28.73
C ARG A 452 -38.37 -1.08 -27.36
N TYR A 453 -37.45 -0.61 -26.52
CA TYR A 453 -37.81 -0.02 -25.24
C TYR A 453 -38.64 1.25 -25.45
N LEU A 454 -38.18 2.16 -26.31
CA LEU A 454 -38.90 3.38 -26.70
C LEU A 454 -40.24 3.08 -27.41
N VAL A 455 -40.39 1.87 -27.96
CA VAL A 455 -41.68 1.42 -28.50
C VAL A 455 -42.72 1.23 -27.39
N ASN A 456 -42.30 0.71 -26.25
CA ASN A 456 -43.19 0.30 -25.16
C ASN A 456 -43.34 1.38 -24.07
N THR A 457 -42.26 2.11 -23.77
CA THR A 457 -42.18 3.04 -22.64
C THR A 457 -41.41 4.29 -23.03
N MET A 458 -41.92 5.46 -22.67
CA MET A 458 -41.32 6.76 -23.01
C MET A 458 -41.21 7.71 -21.81
N ASP A 459 -41.79 7.36 -20.67
CA ASP A 459 -42.03 8.25 -19.54
C ASP A 459 -41.14 7.96 -18.32
N ASP A 460 -40.06 7.20 -18.50
CA ASP A 460 -39.10 6.89 -17.45
C ASP A 460 -37.67 7.36 -17.78
N VAL A 461 -36.82 7.33 -16.76
CA VAL A 461 -35.40 7.70 -16.86
C VAL A 461 -34.67 6.86 -17.91
N THR A 462 -35.06 5.60 -18.09
CA THR A 462 -34.42 4.67 -19.04
C THR A 462 -34.71 5.07 -20.49
N ALA A 463 -35.95 5.47 -20.79
CA ALA A 463 -36.35 5.96 -22.10
C ALA A 463 -35.63 7.28 -22.46
N GLU A 464 -35.48 8.19 -21.50
CA GLU A 464 -34.68 9.39 -21.69
C GLU A 464 -33.22 9.02 -22.00
N LYS A 465 -32.59 8.14 -21.20
CA LYS A 465 -31.22 7.67 -21.43
C LYS A 465 -31.03 7.05 -22.81
N TYR A 466 -31.90 6.12 -23.20
CA TYR A 466 -31.81 5.41 -24.48
C TYR A 466 -32.04 6.33 -25.68
N SER A 467 -33.03 7.23 -25.60
CA SER A 467 -33.29 8.19 -26.67
C SER A 467 -32.14 9.18 -26.86
N ARG A 468 -31.52 9.63 -25.77
CA ARG A 468 -30.34 10.52 -25.78
C ARG A 468 -29.15 9.85 -26.45
N ALA A 469 -28.84 8.61 -26.07
CA ALA A 469 -27.76 7.84 -26.69
C ALA A 469 -27.99 7.66 -28.21
N LEU A 470 -29.20 7.26 -28.61
CA LEU A 470 -29.54 7.07 -30.03
C LEU A 470 -29.38 8.36 -30.84
N VAL A 471 -29.90 9.51 -30.37
CA VAL A 471 -29.80 10.76 -31.14
C VAL A 471 -28.37 11.27 -31.23
N GLU A 472 -27.55 11.10 -30.19
CA GLU A 472 -26.14 11.44 -30.23
C GLU A 472 -25.35 10.57 -31.21
N TRP A 473 -25.59 9.25 -31.21
CA TRP A 473 -24.97 8.34 -32.17
C TRP A 473 -25.40 8.63 -33.61
N TYR A 474 -26.68 8.98 -33.80
CA TYR A 474 -27.24 9.36 -35.09
C TYR A 474 -26.58 10.63 -35.65
N ARG A 475 -26.21 11.59 -34.79
CA ARG A 475 -25.54 12.84 -35.20
C ARG A 475 -24.05 12.64 -35.51
N ASN A 476 -23.36 11.80 -34.76
CA ASN A 476 -21.88 11.79 -34.75
C ASN A 476 -21.22 10.68 -35.58
N SER A 477 -21.98 9.75 -36.17
CA SER A 477 -21.40 8.62 -36.90
C SER A 477 -22.27 8.17 -38.08
N ASP A 478 -21.73 8.28 -39.31
CA ASP A 478 -22.42 7.85 -40.54
C ASP A 478 -22.80 6.36 -40.54
N LYS A 479 -21.94 5.52 -39.93
CA LYS A 479 -22.19 4.08 -39.79
C LYS A 479 -23.36 3.83 -38.85
N LEU A 480 -23.34 4.43 -37.65
CA LEU A 480 -24.41 4.29 -36.66
C LEU A 480 -25.71 4.90 -37.15
N LYS A 481 -25.65 6.03 -37.87
CA LYS A 481 -26.80 6.67 -38.51
C LYS A 481 -27.56 5.71 -39.41
N LYS A 482 -26.86 4.94 -40.26
CA LYS A 482 -27.49 3.92 -41.13
C LYS A 482 -28.15 2.80 -40.33
N ILE A 483 -27.47 2.32 -39.28
CA ILE A 483 -28.00 1.27 -38.41
C ILE A 483 -29.28 1.73 -37.71
N ILE A 484 -29.23 2.90 -37.07
CA ILE A 484 -30.38 3.49 -36.37
C ILE A 484 -31.52 3.76 -37.35
N ALA A 485 -31.23 4.36 -38.52
CA ALA A 485 -32.23 4.64 -39.55
C ALA A 485 -33.04 3.40 -39.97
N SER A 486 -32.39 2.23 -40.03
CA SER A 486 -33.06 0.95 -40.36
C SER A 486 -34.08 0.49 -39.32
N GLU A 487 -33.96 0.95 -38.08
CA GLU A 487 -34.84 0.59 -36.96
C GLU A 487 -35.84 1.70 -36.59
N LEU A 488 -35.72 2.92 -37.14
CA LEU A 488 -36.57 4.06 -36.75
C LEU A 488 -38.06 3.90 -37.13
N GLN A 489 -38.39 3.07 -38.11
CA GLN A 489 -39.75 3.00 -38.66
C GLN A 489 -40.80 2.60 -37.60
N VAL A 490 -40.42 1.78 -36.61
CA VAL A 490 -41.34 1.33 -35.54
C VAL A 490 -41.70 2.43 -34.54
N LEU A 491 -41.00 3.58 -34.58
CA LEU A 491 -41.27 4.75 -33.73
C LEU A 491 -42.28 5.73 -34.33
N TYR A 492 -42.76 5.52 -35.56
CA TYR A 492 -43.91 6.26 -36.11
C TYR A 492 -45.23 5.79 -35.47
N LYS A 493 -45.46 6.23 -34.23
CA LYS A 493 -46.64 5.90 -33.42
C LYS A 493 -46.99 7.06 -32.48
N ARG A 494 -48.26 7.20 -32.12
CA ARG A 494 -48.75 8.25 -31.19
C ARG A 494 -47.94 8.34 -29.90
N SER A 495 -47.55 7.21 -29.30
CA SER A 495 -46.83 7.19 -28.02
C SER A 495 -45.39 7.72 -28.09
N SER A 496 -44.82 7.87 -29.29
CA SER A 496 -43.50 8.47 -29.49
C SER A 496 -43.53 10.00 -29.61
N PHE A 497 -44.73 10.59 -29.68
CA PHE A 497 -44.94 12.04 -29.69
C PHE A 497 -45.23 12.54 -28.27
N PRO A 498 -45.05 13.85 -27.98
CA PRO A 498 -45.35 14.44 -26.67
C PRO A 498 -46.86 14.64 -26.48
N ALA A 499 -47.62 13.54 -26.61
CA ALA A 499 -49.07 13.47 -26.52
C ALA A 499 -49.53 12.68 -25.29
N ASP A 500 -50.77 12.89 -24.87
CA ASP A 500 -51.40 12.24 -23.71
C ASP A 500 -50.72 12.62 -22.38
N ASN A 501 -50.66 11.72 -21.39
CA ASN A 501 -50.02 12.01 -20.09
C ASN A 501 -48.51 12.30 -20.29
N MET A 502 -48.01 13.35 -19.63
CA MET A 502 -46.66 13.89 -19.84
C MET A 502 -45.90 14.09 -18.53
N ASN A 503 -44.61 13.81 -18.59
CA ASN A 503 -43.61 14.20 -17.61
C ASN A 503 -42.32 14.64 -18.33
N ASP A 504 -41.30 15.04 -17.56
CA ASP A 504 -40.05 15.56 -18.11
C ASP A 504 -39.31 14.51 -18.95
N HIS A 505 -39.28 13.25 -18.51
CA HIS A 505 -38.66 12.15 -19.24
C HIS A 505 -39.31 11.92 -20.62
N LYS A 506 -40.65 11.91 -20.68
CA LYS A 506 -41.38 11.77 -21.94
C LYS A 506 -41.18 12.97 -22.85
N TYR A 507 -41.04 14.16 -22.29
CA TYR A 507 -40.72 15.36 -23.06
C TYR A 507 -39.35 15.22 -23.74
N ALA A 508 -38.32 14.87 -22.98
CA ALA A 508 -36.96 14.69 -23.48
C ALA A 508 -36.87 13.54 -24.50
N ALA A 509 -37.45 12.38 -24.17
CA ALA A 509 -37.42 11.22 -25.05
C ALA A 509 -38.17 11.45 -26.36
N SER A 510 -39.34 12.13 -26.32
CA SER A 510 -40.07 12.50 -27.52
C SER A 510 -39.27 13.46 -28.40
N TYR A 511 -38.62 14.48 -27.82
CA TYR A 511 -37.78 15.41 -28.57
C TYR A 511 -36.69 14.68 -29.37
N ASN A 512 -35.92 13.82 -28.71
CA ASN A 512 -34.84 13.04 -29.32
C ASN A 512 -35.36 12.14 -30.46
N VAL A 513 -36.50 11.47 -30.25
CA VAL A 513 -37.12 10.63 -31.27
C VAL A 513 -37.59 11.46 -32.46
N LEU A 514 -38.28 12.58 -32.23
CA LEU A 514 -38.77 13.44 -33.31
C LEU A 514 -37.63 14.00 -34.16
N GLU A 515 -36.51 14.38 -33.55
CA GLU A 515 -35.33 14.82 -34.29
C GLU A 515 -34.81 13.72 -35.21
N MET A 516 -34.62 12.50 -34.70
CA MET A 516 -34.15 11.37 -35.51
C MET A 516 -35.13 11.06 -36.65
N LEU A 517 -36.44 11.02 -36.39
CA LEU A 517 -37.45 10.77 -37.43
C LEU A 517 -37.50 11.88 -38.49
N TYR A 518 -37.40 13.14 -38.06
CA TYR A 518 -37.37 14.31 -38.95
C TYR A 518 -36.16 14.29 -39.87
N LYS A 519 -34.97 14.08 -39.30
CA LYS A 519 -33.70 14.05 -40.05
C LYS A 519 -33.55 12.81 -40.92
N ASN A 520 -34.21 11.70 -40.58
CA ASN A 520 -34.17 10.47 -41.38
C ASN A 520 -35.05 10.57 -42.63
N ASN A 521 -36.29 11.06 -42.50
CA ASN A 521 -37.19 11.23 -43.63
C ASN A 521 -38.19 12.36 -43.39
N LYS A 522 -37.76 13.59 -43.68
CA LYS A 522 -38.54 14.82 -43.49
C LYS A 522 -39.93 14.77 -44.13
N VAL A 523 -40.01 14.35 -45.39
CA VAL A 523 -41.29 14.33 -46.15
C VAL A 523 -42.29 13.38 -45.51
N TYR A 524 -41.86 12.15 -45.21
CA TYR A 524 -42.73 11.16 -44.58
C TYR A 524 -43.11 11.58 -43.16
N PHE A 525 -42.18 12.13 -42.40
CA PHE A 525 -42.43 12.64 -41.06
C PHE A 525 -43.51 13.74 -41.05
N GLU A 526 -43.39 14.74 -41.93
CA GLU A 526 -44.35 15.85 -42.00
C GLU A 526 -45.76 15.37 -42.40
N GLN A 527 -45.85 14.41 -43.34
CA GLN A 527 -47.12 13.78 -43.73
C GLN A 527 -47.74 12.99 -42.57
N TYR A 528 -46.94 12.19 -41.88
CA TYR A 528 -47.40 11.39 -40.74
C TYR A 528 -47.91 12.29 -39.61
N TYR A 529 -47.15 13.32 -39.24
CA TYR A 529 -47.54 14.27 -38.20
C TYR A 529 -48.80 15.05 -38.58
N ALA A 530 -48.94 15.52 -39.83
CA ALA A 530 -50.14 16.25 -40.27
C ALA A 530 -51.43 15.43 -40.12
N ASN A 531 -51.35 14.11 -40.31
CA ASN A 531 -52.48 13.22 -40.05
C ASN A 531 -52.70 13.00 -38.56
N LEU A 532 -51.64 12.69 -37.81
CA LEU A 532 -51.71 12.41 -36.37
C LEU A 532 -52.20 13.63 -35.56
N LYS A 533 -51.84 14.85 -35.98
CA LYS A 533 -52.20 16.12 -35.34
C LYS A 533 -53.72 16.33 -35.24
N LYS A 534 -54.51 15.73 -36.13
CA LYS A 534 -55.98 15.82 -36.12
C LYS A 534 -56.58 15.18 -34.85
N ASP A 535 -55.88 14.19 -34.29
CA ASP A 535 -56.31 13.45 -33.11
C ASP A 535 -55.66 13.95 -31.81
N PHE A 536 -54.86 15.03 -31.87
CA PHE A 536 -54.19 15.62 -30.71
C PHE A 536 -55.09 16.65 -30.01
N ASP A 537 -55.01 16.68 -28.68
CA ASP A 537 -55.50 17.84 -27.94
C ASP A 537 -54.63 19.09 -28.23
N LYS A 538 -55.12 20.27 -27.85
CA LYS A 538 -54.43 21.55 -28.12
C LYS A 538 -53.02 21.60 -27.51
N MET A 539 -52.80 21.00 -26.35
CA MET A 539 -51.49 20.99 -25.68
C MET A 539 -50.51 20.03 -26.34
N SER A 540 -50.96 18.84 -26.71
CA SER A 540 -50.18 17.84 -27.47
C SER A 540 -49.73 18.40 -28.82
N ALA A 541 -50.63 19.09 -29.53
CA ALA A 541 -50.30 19.81 -30.77
C ALA A 541 -49.29 20.94 -30.52
N LYS A 542 -49.51 21.78 -29.49
CA LYS A 542 -48.62 22.90 -29.15
C LYS A 542 -47.21 22.45 -28.78
N ARG A 543 -47.07 21.40 -27.96
CA ARG A 543 -45.78 20.83 -27.57
C ARG A 543 -45.03 20.30 -28.77
N THR A 544 -45.70 19.52 -29.62
CA THR A 544 -45.08 18.95 -30.82
C THR A 544 -44.64 20.05 -31.80
N ASP A 545 -45.48 21.05 -32.05
CA ASP A 545 -45.14 22.18 -32.92
C ASP A 545 -43.92 22.97 -32.39
N ASN A 546 -43.85 23.19 -31.06
CA ASN A 546 -42.70 23.86 -30.44
C ASN A 546 -41.41 23.07 -30.65
N MET A 547 -41.41 21.76 -30.35
CA MET A 547 -40.23 20.90 -30.55
C MET A 547 -39.79 20.90 -32.02
N LEU A 548 -40.74 20.84 -32.96
CA LEU A 548 -40.42 20.85 -34.39
C LEU A 548 -39.85 22.18 -34.86
N ASN A 549 -40.29 23.31 -34.29
CA ASN A 549 -39.70 24.61 -34.59
C ASN A 549 -38.24 24.67 -34.13
N GLU A 550 -37.94 24.16 -32.93
CA GLU A 550 -36.57 24.06 -32.41
C GLU A 550 -35.71 23.15 -33.29
N ILE A 551 -36.20 21.95 -33.65
CA ILE A 551 -35.49 21.02 -34.54
C ILE A 551 -35.20 21.68 -35.90
N LYS A 552 -36.17 22.39 -36.49
CA LYS A 552 -36.00 23.10 -37.77
C LYS A 552 -34.98 24.23 -37.68
N GLN A 553 -34.97 24.99 -36.58
CA GLN A 553 -33.99 26.05 -36.36
C GLN A 553 -32.58 25.50 -36.25
N ASN A 554 -32.41 24.37 -35.54
CA ASN A 554 -31.12 23.71 -35.41
C ASN A 554 -30.64 23.04 -36.72
N ASP A 555 -31.55 22.69 -37.63
CA ASP A 555 -31.26 22.08 -38.93
C ASP A 555 -30.96 23.11 -40.05
N SER A 556 -31.25 24.40 -39.81
CA SER A 556 -31.04 25.50 -40.78
C SER A 556 -29.78 26.34 -40.51
N GLY A 557 -28.90 25.84 -39.63
CA GLY A 557 -27.66 26.49 -39.20
C GLY A 557 -26.36 25.91 -39.78
N ASP A 558 -26.43 25.03 -40.79
CA ASP A 558 -25.25 24.54 -41.55
C ASP A 558 -24.99 25.39 -42.81
#